data_AF-A0A1I4B2M5-F1
#
_entry.id   AF-A0A1I4B2M5-F1
#
_cell.length_a   1.000
_cell.length_b   1.000
_cell.length_c   1.000
_cell.angle_alpha   90.00
_cell.angle_beta   90.00
_cell.angle_gamma   90.00
#
_symmetry.space_group_name_H-M   'P 1'
#
loop_
_entity.id
_entity.type
_entity.pdbx_description
1 polymer ?
#
loop_
_entity_poly.entity_id
_entity_poly.type
_entity_poly.pdbx_seq_one_letter_code
_entity_poly.pdbx_strand_id
1 'polypeptide(L)' 'MPTSNDMQNVLDIQDKNMIFEDNCVSYGIHKQKKCKFIDCTLTYIPTECKKCQEPNKDFSIYKNG' A
#
# COMPACT_ATOMS: atom_id res chain seq x y z
N MET A 1 -8.92 -2.95 23.82
CA MET A 1 -8.66 -4.22 23.10
C MET A 1 -7.72 -3.88 21.96
N PRO A 2 -6.58 -4.57 21.79
CA PRO A 2 -5.82 -4.41 20.57
C PRO A 2 -6.64 -5.06 19.46
N THR A 3 -7.16 -4.27 18.53
CA THR A 3 -7.68 -4.80 17.27
C THR A 3 -6.50 -5.38 16.53
N SER A 4 -6.38 -6.70 16.52
CA SER A 4 -5.48 -7.42 15.61
C SER A 4 -5.67 -6.85 14.21
N ASN A 5 -4.66 -6.15 13.69
CA ASN A 5 -4.75 -5.41 12.43
C ASN A 5 -4.59 -6.39 11.27
N ASP A 6 -5.58 -7.27 11.08
CA ASP A 6 -5.59 -8.28 10.03
C ASP A 6 -6.03 -7.69 8.68
N MET A 7 -5.43 -6.54 8.36
CA MET A 7 -5.75 -5.75 7.16
C MET A 7 -5.41 -6.49 5.88
N GLN A 8 -4.41 -7.39 5.91
CA GLN A 8 -4.06 -8.24 4.79
C GLN A 8 -5.23 -9.15 4.41
N ASN A 9 -5.86 -9.82 5.38
CA ASN A 9 -7.04 -10.66 5.12
C ASN A 9 -8.27 -9.82 4.74
N VAL A 10 -8.48 -8.65 5.35
CA VAL A 10 -9.60 -7.77 4.98
C VAL A 10 -9.50 -7.28 3.53
N LEU A 11 -8.29 -7.07 3.02
CA LEU A 11 -8.03 -6.57 1.67
C LEU A 11 -7.71 -7.68 0.66
N ASP A 12 -7.75 -8.94 1.08
CA ASP A 12 -7.34 -10.11 0.29
C ASP A 12 -5.93 -9.98 -0.33
N ILE A 13 -5.01 -9.33 0.39
CA ILE A 13 -3.62 -9.14 -0.03
C ILE A 13 -2.78 -10.33 0.46
N GLN A 14 -2.11 -11.00 -0.48
CA GLN A 14 -1.29 -12.19 -0.18
C GLN A 14 0.18 -11.88 0.14
N ASP A 15 0.62 -10.63 -0.05
CA ASP A 15 2.01 -10.22 0.24
C ASP A 15 2.21 -10.08 1.75
N LYS A 16 3.09 -10.91 2.30
CA LYS A 16 3.43 -10.92 3.74
C LYS A 16 4.40 -9.82 4.13
N ASN A 17 4.97 -9.10 3.16
CA ASN A 17 6.00 -8.10 3.36
C ASN A 17 5.41 -6.69 3.51
N MET A 18 4.25 -6.58 4.16
CA MET A 18 3.50 -5.34 4.34
C MET A 18 3.16 -5.17 5.81
N ILE A 19 3.54 -4.02 6.39
CA ILE A 19 3.23 -3.63 7.76
C ILE A 19 2.14 -2.56 7.71
N PHE A 20 1.02 -2.83 8.38
CA PHE A 20 -0.08 -1.88 8.56
C PHE A 20 -0.04 -1.33 9.98
N GLU A 21 0.34 -0.06 10.11
CA GLU A 21 0.39 0.65 11.39
C GLU A 21 -1.02 0.98 11.91
N ASP A 22 -1.09 1.34 13.19
CA ASP A 22 -2.31 1.91 13.76
C ASP A 22 -2.69 3.20 13.02
N ASN A 23 -3.98 3.42 12.82
CA ASN A 23 -4.52 4.56 12.09
C ASN A 23 -4.05 4.67 10.61
N CYS A 24 -3.67 3.55 9.99
CA CYS A 24 -3.33 3.48 8.56
C CYS A 24 -4.48 3.80 7.58
N VAL A 25 -5.69 4.10 8.07
CA VAL A 25 -6.86 4.38 7.25
C VAL A 25 -7.21 5.86 7.32
N SER A 26 -7.24 6.52 6.18
CA SER A 26 -7.68 7.92 6.04
C SER A 26 -8.78 8.06 4.99
N TYR A 27 -9.52 9.17 5.06
CA TYR A 27 -10.59 9.48 4.10
C TYR A 27 -10.25 10.78 3.38
N GLY A 28 -10.54 10.83 2.08
CA GLY A 28 -10.30 12.03 1.29
C GLY A 28 -11.00 11.98 -0.05
N ILE A 29 -10.59 12.85 -0.97
CA ILE A 29 -11.17 12.95 -2.31
C ILE A 29 -10.09 12.65 -3.34
N HIS A 30 -10.33 11.65 -4.19
CA HIS A 30 -9.51 11.38 -5.38
C HIS A 30 -10.41 11.41 -6.62
N LYS A 31 -10.01 12.17 -7.65
CA LYS A 31 -10.80 12.34 -8.89
C LYS A 31 -12.26 12.72 -8.63
N GLN A 32 -12.49 13.69 -7.74
CA GLN A 32 -13.81 14.18 -7.30
C GLN A 32 -14.71 13.14 -6.60
N LYS A 33 -14.18 11.97 -6.24
CA LYS A 33 -14.91 10.93 -5.51
C LYS A 33 -14.35 10.77 -4.11
N LYS A 34 -15.23 10.55 -3.13
CA LYS A 34 -14.81 10.18 -1.77
C LYS A 34 -14.15 8.81 -1.82
N CYS A 35 -12.95 8.73 -1.25
CA CYS A 35 -12.14 7.53 -1.21
C CYS A 35 -11.69 7.25 0.23
N LYS A 36 -11.50 5.97 0.50
CA LYS A 36 -10.77 5.48 1.66
C LYS A 36 -9.35 5.17 1.18
N PHE A 37 -8.36 5.72 1.86
CA PHE A 37 -6.94 5.45 1.62
C PHE A 37 -6.43 4.57 2.74
N ILE A 38 -5.61 3.59 2.39
CA ILE A 38 -5.03 2.65 3.33
C ILE A 38 -3.53 2.63 3.06
N ASP A 39 -2.76 3.11 4.02
CA ASP A 39 -1.32 3.23 3.93
C ASP A 39 -0.63 2.03 4.59
N CYS A 40 0.51 1.62 4.04
CA CYS A 40 1.29 0.53 4.61
C CYS A 40 2.77 0.69 4.23
N THR A 41 3.63 0.07 5.03
CA THR A 41 5.08 0.08 4.81
C THR A 41 5.53 -1.29 4.32
N LEU A 42 6.29 -1.34 3.23
CA LEU A 42 6.92 -2.58 2.80
C LEU A 42 8.08 -2.93 3.72
N THR A 43 8.27 -4.20 4.05
CA THR A 43 9.43 -4.68 4.84
C THR A 43 10.74 -4.69 4.04
N TYR A 44 10.66 -4.34 2.76
CA TYR A 44 11.77 -4.27 1.82
C TYR A 44 11.62 -3.04 0.91
N ILE A 45 12.73 -2.61 0.32
CA ILE A 45 12.73 -1.58 -0.71
C ILE A 45 12.76 -2.30 -2.07
N PRO A 46 11.69 -2.23 -2.87
CA PRO A 46 11.70 -2.82 -4.20
C PRO A 46 12.71 -2.10 -5.09
N THR A 47 13.52 -2.81 -5.87
CA THR A 47 14.47 -2.20 -6.81
C THR A 47 13.82 -1.79 -8.13
N GLU A 48 12.81 -2.56 -8.56
CA GLU A 48 12.04 -2.32 -9.78
C GLU A 48 10.66 -2.99 -9.70
N CYS A 49 9.75 -2.58 -10.57
CA CYS A 49 8.48 -3.27 -10.73
C CYS A 49 8.69 -4.65 -11.38
N LYS A 50 8.32 -5.75 -10.71
CA LYS A 50 8.40 -7.10 -11.30
C LYS A 50 7.59 -7.28 -12.59
N LYS A 51 6.59 -6.43 -12.84
CA LYS A 51 5.71 -6.51 -14.03
C LYS A 51 6.21 -5.69 -15.20
N CYS A 52 6.66 -4.46 -14.97
CA CYS A 52 7.04 -3.54 -16.05
C CYS A 52 8.51 -3.11 -16.04
N GLN A 53 9.31 -3.61 -15.09
CA GLN A 53 10.74 -3.34 -14.94
C GLN A 53 11.09 -1.85 -14.75
N GLU A 54 10.12 -1.03 -14.34
CA GLU A 54 10.39 0.37 -14.02
C GLU A 54 11.23 0.43 -12.73
N PRO A 55 12.39 1.10 -12.75
CA PRO A 55 13.25 1.23 -11.57
C PRO A 55 12.56 2.02 -10.47
N ASN A 56 12.85 1.66 -9.22
CA ASN A 56 12.51 2.49 -8.08
C ASN A 56 13.35 3.76 -8.10
N LYS A 57 12.69 4.89 -8.32
CA LYS A 57 13.29 6.22 -8.21
C LYS A 57 12.63 6.91 -7.03
N ASP A 58 13.42 7.26 -6.02
CA ASP A 58 12.97 8.01 -4.85
C ASP A 58 11.77 7.37 -4.12
N PHE A 59 11.78 6.05 -3.96
CA PHE A 59 10.69 5.27 -3.34
C PHE A 59 9.37 5.31 -4.12
N SER A 60 9.42 5.70 -5.40
CA SER A 60 8.30 5.68 -6.32
C SER A 60 8.53 4.65 -7.42
N ILE A 61 7.63 3.68 -7.50
CA ILE A 61 7.50 2.76 -8.64
C ILE A 61 6.11 2.98 -9.22
N TYR A 62 6.03 3.82 -10.24
CA TYR A 62 4.77 4.18 -10.86
C TYR A 62 4.88 4.16 -12.38
N LYS A 63 3.99 3.40 -13.03
CA LYS A 63 3.73 3.50 -14.47
C LYS A 63 2.29 3.98 -14.63
N ASN A 64 2.11 5.17 -15.18
CA ASN A 64 0.82 5.54 -15.77
C ASN A 64 0.53 4.50 -16.86
N GLY A 65 -0.47 3.65 -16.63
CA GLY A 65 -0.99 2.74 -17.65
C GLY A 65 -1.49 3.51 -18.87
#